data_AF-A0A1J5HPJ5-F1
#
_entry.id   AF-A0A1J5HPJ5-F1
#
_cell.length_a   1.000
_cell.length_b   1.000
_cell.length_c   1.000
_cell.angle_alpha   90.00
_cell.angle_beta   90.00
_cell.angle_gamma   90.00
#
_symmetry.space_group_name_H-M   'P 1'
#
loop_
_entity.id
_entity.type
_entity.pdbx_description
1 polymer ?
#
loop_
_entity_poly.entity_id
_entity_poly.type
_entity_poly.pdbx_seq_one_letter_code
_entity_poly.pdbx_strand_id
1 'polypeptide(L)'
;MKNNSNYTLQKIGNRKPFTVPSNYFDEFALQMEKNIGNNKTVNKHFIRTWMYVAAAFMGVVLLSAIFYNANENKKLANAENYELYVMSQLNDVENVEYVDVSKE
;
A
#
# COMPACT_ATOMS: atom_id res chain seq x y z
N MET A 1 49.78 34.38 22.63
CA MET A 1 49.66 34.54 21.17
C MET A 1 50.35 33.36 20.51
N LYS A 2 49.62 32.55 19.73
CA LYS A 2 50.07 31.27 19.18
C LYS A 2 50.85 31.52 17.88
N ASN A 3 52.13 31.14 17.84
CA ASN A 3 53.04 31.45 16.74
C ASN A 3 52.64 30.65 15.50
N ASN A 4 52.21 31.34 14.43
CA ASN A 4 51.76 30.74 13.19
C ASN A 4 53.01 30.43 12.33
N SER A 5 53.58 29.24 12.51
CA SER A 5 54.76 28.81 11.77
C SER A 5 54.39 28.54 10.31
N ASN A 6 54.63 29.52 9.45
CA ASN A 6 54.47 29.38 8.00
C ASN A 6 55.42 28.28 7.49
N TYR A 7 54.88 27.14 7.07
CA TYR A 7 55.64 26.06 6.46
C TYR A 7 56.06 26.47 5.04
N THR A 8 57.18 27.18 4.93
CA THR A 8 57.71 27.64 3.63
C THR A 8 58.31 26.45 2.88
N LEU A 9 57.84 26.17 1.66
CA LEU A 9 58.34 25.08 0.80
C LEU A 9 59.87 25.11 0.62
N GLN A 10 60.49 26.30 0.69
CA GLN A 10 61.95 26.47 0.68
C GLN A 10 62.69 25.74 1.82
N LYS A 11 62.08 25.56 3.00
CA LYS A 11 62.70 24.80 4.12
C LYS A 11 62.77 23.30 3.86
N ILE A 12 61.87 22.77 3.02
CA ILE A 12 61.76 21.34 2.74
C ILE A 12 62.77 20.93 1.64
N GLY A 13 63.11 21.84 0.73
CA GLY A 13 64.06 21.61 -0.37
C GLY A 13 63.55 20.57 -1.38
N ASN A 14 64.41 20.10 -2.29
CA ASN A 14 64.09 19.05 -3.29
C ASN A 14 64.02 17.62 -2.69
N ARG A 15 63.76 17.51 -1.39
CA ARG A 15 63.62 16.21 -0.73
C ARG A 15 62.30 15.61 -1.18
N LYS A 16 62.31 14.41 -1.76
CA LYS A 16 61.09 13.64 -2.03
C LYS A 16 60.62 13.09 -0.68
N PRO A 17 59.61 13.68 -0.03
CA PRO A 17 59.21 13.28 1.32
C PRO A 17 58.38 11.98 1.30
N PHE A 18 57.93 11.58 0.11
CA PHE A 18 57.09 10.43 -0.11
C PHE A 18 57.61 9.65 -1.30
N THR A 19 57.66 8.34 -1.16
CA THR A 19 57.92 7.38 -2.24
C THR A 19 56.69 6.53 -2.41
N VAL A 20 56.16 6.49 -3.62
CA VAL A 20 55.02 5.62 -3.93
C VAL A 20 55.53 4.23 -4.33
N PRO A 21 54.86 3.15 -3.91
CA PRO A 21 55.11 1.81 -4.42
C PRO A 21 54.91 1.74 -5.94
N SER A 22 55.51 0.72 -6.57
CA SER A 22 55.18 0.38 -7.96
C SER A 22 53.69 0.11 -8.12
N ASN A 23 53.08 0.56 -9.22
CA ASN A 23 51.65 0.38 -9.55
C ASN A 23 50.64 1.02 -8.56
N TYR A 24 51.08 1.91 -7.66
CA TYR A 24 50.18 2.59 -6.72
C TYR A 24 48.98 3.27 -7.40
N PHE A 25 49.22 3.97 -8.51
CA PHE A 25 48.14 4.71 -9.19
C PHE A 25 47.14 3.80 -9.89
N ASP A 26 47.59 2.64 -10.39
CA ASP A 26 46.72 1.65 -11.04
C ASP A 26 45.84 0.94 -10.02
N GLU A 27 46.43 0.50 -8.90
CA GLU A 27 45.69 -0.13 -7.79
C GLU A 27 44.74 0.86 -7.11
N PHE A 28 45.15 2.12 -6.96
CA PHE A 28 44.32 3.18 -6.41
C PHE A 28 43.08 3.41 -7.28
N ALA A 29 43.22 3.49 -8.60
CA ALA A 29 42.09 3.66 -9.51
C ALA A 29 41.10 2.50 -9.40
N LEU A 30 41.60 1.25 -9.37
CA LEU A 30 40.79 0.04 -9.19
C LEU A 30 40.03 0.03 -7.85
N GLN A 31 40.70 0.41 -6.76
CA GLN A 31 40.08 0.50 -5.44
C GLN A 31 39.05 1.63 -5.35
N MET A 32 39.31 2.76 -6.00
CA MET A 32 38.40 3.90 -6.00
C MET A 32 37.11 3.57 -6.78
N GLU A 33 37.22 2.94 -7.95
CA GLU A 33 36.07 2.51 -8.74
C GLU A 33 35.19 1.50 -7.98
N LYS A 34 35.82 0.54 -7.29
CA LYS A 34 35.13 -0.44 -6.42
C LYS A 34 34.30 0.23 -5.32
N ASN A 35 34.76 1.36 -4.79
CA ASN A 35 34.09 2.11 -3.72
C ASN A 35 33.01 3.08 -4.24
N ILE A 36 33.08 3.51 -5.50
CA ILE A 36 32.10 4.43 -6.10
C ILE A 36 30.93 3.69 -6.75
N GLY A 37 31.14 2.45 -7.24
CA GLY A 37 30.11 1.70 -7.96
C GLY A 37 29.04 1.01 -7.09
N ASN A 38 29.29 0.81 -5.80
CA ASN A 38 28.51 -0.13 -4.97
C ASN A 38 27.48 0.50 -4.03
N ASN A 39 27.35 1.82 -4.03
CA ASN A 39 26.46 2.57 -3.14
C ASN A 39 25.17 2.98 -3.87
N LYS A 40 24.50 2.01 -4.49
CA LYS A 40 23.05 2.13 -4.75
C LYS A 40 22.34 1.95 -3.41
N THR A 41 22.24 3.02 -2.63
CA THR A 41 21.33 3.07 -1.48
C THR A 41 19.91 2.99 -2.04
N VAL A 42 19.37 1.78 -2.16
CA VAL A 42 17.93 1.60 -2.40
C VAL A 42 17.22 2.16 -1.19
N ASN A 43 16.75 3.40 -1.32
CA ASN A 43 16.02 4.08 -0.27
C ASN A 43 14.68 3.35 -0.09
N LYS A 44 14.65 2.39 0.84
CA LYS A 44 13.51 1.51 1.12
C LYS A 44 12.33 2.22 1.80
N HIS A 45 12.38 3.54 1.99
CA HIS A 45 11.28 4.31 2.56
C HIS A 45 10.23 4.67 1.51
N PHE A 46 9.58 3.66 0.95
CA PHE A 46 8.59 3.86 -0.10
C PHE A 46 7.21 4.26 0.44
N ILE A 47 6.95 4.08 1.73
CA ILE A 47 5.61 4.32 2.29
C ILE A 47 5.73 5.00 3.65
N ARG A 48 5.08 6.18 3.77
CA ARG A 48 4.97 6.92 5.04
C ARG A 48 3.95 6.23 5.94
N THR A 49 4.27 6.11 7.23
CA THR A 49 3.45 5.44 8.25
C THR A 49 1.97 5.89 8.26
N TRP A 50 1.70 7.15 7.93
CA TRP A 50 0.32 7.69 7.88
C TRP A 50 -0.56 7.04 6.81
N MET A 51 0.02 6.53 5.73
CA MET A 51 -0.72 5.84 4.67
C MET A 51 -1.33 4.53 5.15
N TYR A 52 -0.67 3.84 6.10
CA TYR A 52 -1.23 2.62 6.70
C TYR A 52 -2.44 2.91 7.58
N VAL A 53 -2.42 4.03 8.31
CA VAL A 53 -3.56 4.47 9.13
C VAL A 53 -4.76 4.80 8.25
N ALA A 54 -4.52 5.53 7.15
CA ALA A 54 -5.57 5.83 6.17
C ALA A 54 -6.14 4.54 5.52
N ALA A 55 -5.28 3.60 5.14
CA ALA A 55 -5.70 2.34 4.54
C ALA A 55 -6.52 1.47 5.51
N ALA A 56 -6.12 1.40 6.79
CA ALA A 56 -6.87 0.68 7.81
C ALA A 56 -8.26 1.28 8.01
N PHE A 57 -8.37 2.62 8.07
CA PHE A 57 -9.65 3.30 8.21
C PHE A 57 -10.57 3.05 7.01
N MET A 58 -10.04 3.17 5.79
CA MET A 58 -10.78 2.86 4.55
C MET A 58 -11.25 1.41 4.54
N GLY A 59 -10.42 0.46 5.00
CA GLY A 59 -10.79 -0.95 5.11
C GLY A 59 -11.99 -1.18 6.05
N VAL A 60 -12.00 -0.52 7.22
CA VAL A 60 -13.11 -0.61 8.17
C VAL A 60 -14.40 -0.04 7.58
N VAL A 61 -14.33 1.13 6.92
CA VAL A 61 -15.50 1.76 6.29
C VAL A 61 -16.08 0.88 5.20
N LEU A 62 -15.24 0.34 4.30
CA LEU A 62 -15.69 -0.54 3.22
C LEU A 62 -16.33 -1.83 3.77
N LEU A 63 -15.70 -2.49 4.75
CA LEU A 63 -16.27 -3.68 5.38
C LEU A 63 -17.61 -3.39 6.07
N SER A 64 -17.72 -2.24 6.75
CA SER A 64 -18.96 -1.83 7.41
C SER A 64 -20.10 -1.60 6.40
N ALA A 65 -19.80 -0.98 5.26
CA ALA A 65 -20.78 -0.74 4.19
C ALA A 65 -21.25 -2.05 3.55
N ILE A 66 -20.32 -2.98 3.28
CA ILE A 66 -20.66 -4.31 2.74
C ILE A 66 -21.58 -5.07 3.71
N PHE A 67 -21.24 -5.08 5.00
CA PHE A 67 -22.02 -5.77 6.01
C PHE A 67 -23.43 -5.17 6.17
N TYR A 68 -23.53 -3.84 6.18
CA TYR A 68 -24.81 -3.14 6.27
C TYR A 68 -25.73 -3.48 5.09
N ASN A 69 -25.22 -3.37 3.85
CA ASN A 69 -26.00 -3.71 2.65
C ASN A 69 -26.40 -5.18 2.64
N ALA A 70 -25.52 -6.10 3.05
CA ALA A 70 -25.85 -7.52 3.13
C ALA A 70 -26.99 -7.82 4.12
N ASN A 71 -27.07 -7.07 5.23
CA ASN A 71 -28.13 -7.25 6.21
C ASN A 71 -29.46 -6.64 5.75
N GLU A 72 -29.44 -5.45 5.15
CA GLU A 72 -30.64 -4.83 4.58
C GLU A 72 -31.21 -5.66 3.43
N ASN A 73 -30.37 -6.19 2.54
CA ASN A 73 -30.82 -7.09 1.47
C ASN A 73 -31.50 -8.36 2.02
N LYS A 74 -31.04 -8.90 3.16
CA LYS A 74 -31.70 -10.04 3.81
C LYS A 74 -33.07 -9.66 4.38
N LYS A 75 -33.20 -8.48 4.99
CA LYS A 75 -34.50 -7.99 5.50
C LYS A 75 -35.49 -7.76 4.36
N LEU A 76 -35.04 -7.13 3.28
CA LEU A 76 -35.84 -6.89 2.08
C LEU A 76 -36.31 -8.21 1.46
N ALA A 77 -35.39 -9.16 1.24
CA ALA A 77 -35.75 -10.47 0.70
C ALA A 77 -36.76 -11.22 1.58
N ASN A 78 -36.63 -11.14 2.91
CA ASN A 78 -37.60 -11.76 3.82
C ASN A 78 -38.98 -11.08 3.75
N ALA A 79 -39.02 -9.75 3.60
CA ALA A 79 -40.26 -9.01 3.44
C ALA A 79 -40.96 -9.33 2.11
N GLU A 80 -40.20 -9.37 1.01
CA GLU A 80 -40.70 -9.76 -0.32
C GLU A 80 -41.24 -11.19 -0.33
N ASN A 81 -40.52 -12.14 0.30
CA ASN A 81 -40.98 -13.52 0.42
C ASN A 81 -42.26 -13.65 1.25
N TYR A 82 -42.41 -12.85 2.31
CA TYR A 82 -43.61 -12.82 3.13
C TYR A 82 -44.80 -12.25 2.33
N GLU A 83 -44.60 -11.15 1.62
CA GLU A 83 -45.63 -10.54 0.77
C GLU A 83 -46.09 -11.53 -0.31
N LEU A 84 -45.15 -12.21 -0.98
CA LEU A 84 -45.47 -13.22 -1.99
C LEU A 84 -46.30 -14.38 -1.41
N TYR A 85 -45.97 -14.86 -0.20
CA TYR A 85 -46.71 -15.92 0.47
C TYR A 85 -48.15 -15.52 0.83
N VAL A 86 -48.37 -14.27 1.22
CA VAL A 86 -49.74 -13.77 1.47
C VAL A 86 -50.52 -13.64 0.17
N MET A 87 -49.90 -13.10 -0.88
CA MET A 87 -50.56 -12.92 -2.18
C MET A 87 -50.91 -14.24 -2.86
N SER A 88 -50.07 -15.27 -2.71
CA SER A 88 -50.35 -16.59 -3.27
C SER A 88 -51.59 -17.24 -2.65
N GLN A 89 -51.88 -16.98 -1.38
CA GLN A 89 -53.08 -17.51 -0.71
C GLN A 89 -54.37 -16.87 -1.23
N LEU A 90 -54.34 -15.58 -1.58
CA LEU A 90 -55.53 -14.88 -2.09
C LEU A 90 -55.88 -15.32 -3.52
N ASN A 91 -54.88 -15.61 -4.35
CA ASN A 91 -55.07 -16.03 -5.74
C ASN A 91 -55.80 -17.38 -5.88
N ASP A 92 -55.66 -18.29 -4.90
CA ASP A 92 -56.39 -19.57 -4.90
C ASP A 92 -57.85 -19.41 -4.42
N VAL A 93 -58.16 -18.37 -3.64
CA VAL A 93 -59.51 -18.11 -3.11
C VAL A 93 -60.40 -17.36 -4.12
N GLU A 94 -59.82 -16.55 -5.01
CA GLU A 94 -60.57 -15.80 -6.01
C GLU A 94 -61.01 -16.64 -7.22
N ASN A 95 -60.43 -17.83 -7.42
CA ASN A 95 -60.78 -18.76 -8.50
C ASN A 95 -61.92 -19.74 -8.16
N VAL A 96 -62.69 -19.49 -7.09
CA VAL A 96 -63.95 -20.23 -6.85
C VAL A 96 -65.01 -19.66 -7.79
N GLU A 97 -64.96 -20.10 -9.04
CA GLU A 97 -66.01 -19.91 -10.03
C GLU A 97 -67.33 -20.41 -9.43
N TYR A 98 -68.30 -19.50 -9.25
CA TYR A 98 -69.64 -19.86 -8.83
C TYR A 98 -70.26 -20.75 -9.90
N VAL A 99 -70.18 -22.06 -9.73
CA VAL A 99 -71.00 -23.00 -10.50
C VAL A 99 -72.44 -22.76 -10.06
N ASP A 100 -73.19 -22.04 -10.89
CA ASP A 100 -74.59 -21.74 -10.67
C ASP A 100 -75.41 -23.04 -10.66
N VAL A 101 -75.72 -23.53 -9.46
CA VAL A 101 -76.60 -24.69 -9.24
C VAL A 101 -78.06 -24.21 -9.29
N SER A 102 -78.51 -23.69 -10.42
CA SER A 102 -79.93 -23.44 -10.68
C SER A 102 -80.32 -23.89 -12.09
N LYS A 103 -80.23 -25.19 -12.33
CA LYS A 103 -81.01 -25.88 -13.35
C LYS A 103 -81.49 -27.21 -12.79
N GLU A 104 -82.67 -27.18 -12.19
CA GLU A 104 -83.67 -28.26 -12.19
C GLU A 104 -85.05 -27.65 -12.00
#